data_AF-A0A6J6VSH0-F1
#
_entry.id   AF-A0A6J6VSH0-F1
#
_cell.length_a   1.000
_cell.length_b   1.000
_cell.length_c   1.000
_cell.angle_alpha   90.00
_cell.angle_beta   90.00
_cell.angle_gamma   90.00
#
_symmetry.space_group_name_H-M   'P 1'
#
loop_
_entity.id
_entity.type
_entity.pdbx_description
1 polymer ?
#
loop_
_entity_poly.entity_id
_entity_poly.type
_entity_poly.pdbx_seq_one_letter_code
_entity_poly.pdbx_strand_id
1 'polypeptide(L)' 'MRNSGRVLTRMQLIDRVWGNDYVGDTKTLDVHIKRLRAKIESDPANPVHIQTIRGLGYKMDA' A
#
# COMPACT_ATOMS: atom_id res chain seq x y z
N MET A 1 -4.73 -10.64 -8.66
CA MET A 1 -3.95 -9.42 -8.29
C MET A 1 -3.33 -8.84 -9.56
N ARG A 2 -3.58 -7.57 -9.92
CA ARG A 2 -3.19 -7.01 -11.23
C ARG A 2 -1.75 -6.45 -11.30
N ASN A 3 -1.12 -6.19 -10.14
CA ASN A 3 0.20 -5.55 -10.05
C ASN A 3 1.16 -6.28 -9.10
N SER A 4 0.91 -7.58 -8.86
CA SER A 4 1.80 -8.46 -8.11
C SER A 4 3.25 -8.33 -8.58
N GLY A 5 4.19 -8.19 -7.64
CA GLY A 5 5.61 -8.05 -7.91
C GLY A 5 6.09 -6.63 -8.29
N ARG A 6 5.20 -5.69 -8.62
CA ARG A 6 5.55 -4.31 -9.00
C ARG A 6 5.48 -3.36 -7.81
N VAL A 7 6.42 -2.43 -7.75
CA VAL A 7 6.36 -1.32 -6.78
C VAL A 7 5.41 -0.26 -7.29
N LEU A 8 4.45 0.13 -6.48
CA LEU A 8 3.54 1.24 -6.74
C LEU A 8 3.85 2.38 -5.76
N THR A 9 3.96 3.60 -6.28
CA THR A 9 4.21 4.77 -5.43
C THR A 9 2.97 5.11 -4.62
N ARG A 10 3.14 5.84 -3.51
CA ARG A 10 2.01 6.31 -2.71
C ARG A 10 1.01 7.12 -3.54
N MET A 11 1.51 7.99 -4.41
CA MET A 11 0.65 8.81 -5.29
C MET A 11 -0.16 7.94 -6.24
N GLN A 12 0.48 6.98 -6.93
CA GLN A 12 -0.22 6.05 -7.82
C GLN A 12 -1.31 5.25 -7.11
N LEU A 13 -1.07 4.86 -5.85
CA LEU A 13 -2.05 4.15 -5.04
C LEU A 13 -3.20 5.06 -4.60
N ILE A 14 -2.91 6.31 -4.24
CA ILE A 14 -3.92 7.32 -3.91
C ILE A 14 -4.80 7.60 -5.13
N ASP A 15 -4.21 7.97 -6.27
CA ASP A 15 -4.90 8.31 -7.51
C ASP A 15 -5.82 7.18 -7.96
N ARG A 16 -5.38 5.92 -7.82
CA ARG A 16 -6.15 4.76 -8.27
C ARG A 16 -7.29 4.36 -7.33
N VAL A 17 -7.18 4.64 -6.03
CA VAL A 17 -8.16 4.21 -5.02
C VAL A 17 -9.15 5.32 -4.68
N TRP A 18 -8.69 6.56 -4.57
CA TRP A 18 -9.50 7.73 -4.22
C TRP A 18 -9.76 8.69 -5.39
N GLY A 19 -9.01 8.58 -6.49
CA GLY A 19 -9.11 9.47 -7.65
C GLY A 19 -8.14 10.65 -7.57
N ASN A 20 -7.94 11.30 -8.72
CA ASN A 20 -7.02 12.44 -8.86
C ASN A 20 -7.47 13.69 -8.10
N ASP A 21 -8.74 13.74 -7.68
CA ASP A 21 -9.34 14.88 -6.99
C ASP A 21 -9.14 14.78 -5.47
N TYR A 22 -8.42 13.75 -5.00
CA TYR A 22 -8.12 13.56 -3.59
C TYR A 22 -7.15 14.62 -3.09
N VAL A 23 -7.70 15.67 -2.47
CA VAL A 23 -6.93 16.69 -1.74
C VAL A 23 -6.72 16.21 -0.30
N GLY A 24 -5.83 15.23 -0.12
CA GLY A 24 -5.51 14.70 1.21
C GLY A 24 -4.09 14.15 1.30
N ASP A 25 -3.63 13.92 2.53
CA ASP A 25 -2.29 13.39 2.78
C ASP A 25 -2.23 11.89 2.41
N THR A 26 -1.11 11.49 1.80
CA THR A 26 -0.71 10.09 1.60
C THR A 26 -0.70 9.27 2.89
N LYS A 27 -0.67 9.87 4.08
CA LYS A 27 -0.83 9.16 5.37
C LYS A 27 -2.11 8.34 5.48
N THR A 28 -3.19 8.73 4.81
CA THR A 28 -4.43 7.94 4.77
C THR A 28 -4.15 6.55 4.19
N LEU A 29 -3.35 6.47 3.12
CA LEU A 29 -2.93 5.19 2.52
C LEU A 29 -2.23 4.31 3.56
N ASP A 30 -1.32 4.85 4.35
CA ASP A 30 -0.56 4.10 5.35
C ASP A 30 -1.47 3.48 6.43
N VAL A 31 -2.53 4.19 6.84
CA VAL A 31 -3.57 3.66 7.75
C VAL A 31 -4.30 2.48 7.12
N HIS A 32 -4.68 2.60 5.85
CA HIS A 32 -5.35 1.52 5.12
C HIS A 32 -4.43 0.31 4.92
N ILE A 33 -3.15 0.53 4.60
CA ILE A 33 -2.15 -0.56 4.50
C ILE A 33 -1.98 -1.26 5.85
N LYS A 34 -1.90 -0.53 6.96
CA LYS A 34 -1.82 -1.13 8.29
C LYS A 34 -3.03 -2.00 8.60
N ARG A 35 -4.25 -1.53 8.28
CA ARG A 35 -5.49 -2.30 8.44
C ARG A 35 -5.55 -3.53 7.55
N LEU A 36 -5.04 -3.44 6.32
CA LEU A 36 -4.96 -4.58 5.40
C LEU A 36 -3.99 -5.64 5.93
N ARG A 37 -2.78 -5.24 6.35
CA ARG A 37 -1.80 -6.16 6.93
C ARG A 37 -2.36 -6.90 8.15
N ALA A 38 -3.08 -6.20 9.02
CA ALA A 38 -3.74 -6.82 10.17
C ALA A 38 -4.77 -7.91 9.82
N LYS A 39 -5.28 -7.91 8.57
CA LYS A 39 -6.28 -8.89 8.11
C LYS A 39 -5.67 -10.03 7.30
N ILE A 40 -4.54 -9.82 6.64
CA ILE A 40 -4.00 -10.77 5.64
C ILE A 40 -2.63 -11.33 6.00
N GLU A 41 -1.85 -10.65 6.85
CA GLU A 41 -0.52 -11.11 7.25
C GLU A 41 -0.66 -12.00 8.49
N SER A 42 0.15 -13.06 8.57
CA SER A 42 0.28 -13.84 9.81
C SER A 42 0.96 -13.04 10.93
N ASP A 43 1.95 -12.21 10.57
CA ASP A 43 2.59 -11.24 11.46
C ASP A 43 2.63 -9.85 10.81
N PRO A 44 1.73 -8.92 11.20
CA PRO A 44 1.70 -7.57 10.64
C PRO A 44 2.95 -6.73 10.91
N ALA A 45 3.77 -7.09 11.92
CA ALA A 45 5.03 -6.41 12.21
C ALA A 45 6.14 -6.83 11.23
N ASN A 46 6.05 -8.04 10.69
CA ASN A 46 6.97 -8.59 9.69
C ASN A 46 6.19 -8.99 8.40
N PRO A 47 5.66 -8.01 7.66
CA PRO A 47 4.75 -8.28 6.55
C PRO A 47 5.45 -8.92 5.35
N VAL A 48 4.88 -10.01 4.83
CA VAL A 48 5.40 -10.74 3.67
C VAL A 48 4.61 -10.40 2.41
N HIS A 49 3.29 -10.21 2.51
CA HIS A 49 2.43 -9.99 1.35
C HIS A 49 2.43 -8.54 0.87
N ILE A 50 2.41 -7.56 1.77
CA ILE A 50 2.48 -6.13 1.42
C ILE A 50 3.77 -5.56 2.01
N GLN A 51 4.78 -5.32 1.18
CA GLN A 51 6.07 -4.81 1.59
C GLN A 51 6.16 -3.29 1.44
N THR A 52 6.76 -2.62 2.43
CA THR A 52 7.05 -1.18 2.35
C THR A 52 8.39 -0.97 1.66
N ILE A 53 8.39 -0.23 0.56
CA ILE A 53 9.61 0.27 -0.07
C ILE A 53 9.82 1.71 0.42
N ARG A 54 10.73 1.89 1.37
CA ARG A 54 10.98 3.19 2.02
C ARG A 54 11.29 4.26 0.96
N GLY A 55 10.72 5.46 1.15
CA GLY A 55 10.85 6.57 0.20
C GLY A 55 10.01 6.45 -1.08
N LEU A 56 9.44 5.28 -1.39
CA LEU A 56 8.75 5.06 -2.68
C LEU A 56 7.26 4.71 -2.52
N GLY A 57 6.95 3.62 -1.82
CA GLY A 57 5.56 3.16 -1.69
C GLY A 57 5.47 1.70 -1.26
N TYR A 58 4.64 0.93 -1.95
CA TYR A 58 4.29 -0.43 -1.56
C TYR A 58 4.44 -1.41 -2.71
N LYS A 59 4.83 -2.64 -2.38
CA LYS A 59 4.86 -3.77 -3.29
C LYS A 59 4.01 -4.88 -2.71
N MET A 60 3.16 -5.47 -3.53
CA MET A 60 2.52 -6.74 -3.18
C MET A 60 3.38 -7.89 -3.69
N ASP A 61 3.52 -8.92 -2.86
CA ASP A 61 4.12 -10.19 -3.26
C ASP A 61 3.25 -10.88 -4.33
N ALA A 62 3.88 -11.78 -5.09
CA ALA A 62 3.27 -12.36 -6.28
C ALA A 62 2.27 -13.49 -6.00
#